data_AF-A0A952D9I4-F1
#
_entry.id   AF-A0A952D9I4-F1
#
_cell.length_a   1.000
_cell.length_b   1.000
_cell.length_c   1.000
_cell.angle_alpha   90.00
_cell.angle_beta   90.00
_cell.angle_gamma   90.00
#
_symmetry.space_group_name_H-M   'P 1'
#
loop_
_entity.id
_entity.type
_entity.pdbx_description
1 polymer ?
#
loop_
_entity_poly.entity_id
_entity_poly.type
_entity_poly.pdbx_seq_one_letter_code
_entity_poly.pdbx_strand_id
1 'polypeptide(L)'
;MSLTMHLVLVPTVQALEKPYPADREPPKTHKLPEAIAKWKREDQAKWEKDRVSLCLTSPRESRVAFAGLADGRGGRTILRAPTEGDEPALLRAVWERIAAEGGDIATWNGAAQCLALVARSALHGLEPTVGASTVRDWFRLGSATHADVRQWLTDERRSGESLTNWADAFNLPHRPADLDAEALVKHFQDGRYDVIEDAVGADLDAIHAMAQRLEVFRASTVWQSRNAAEAERTRTALAESAGPVESADAPRVHAASAAPPASATTIGELLRVTPAPLTGASDGAEAVGV
;
A
#
# COMPACT_ATOMS: atom_id res chain seq x y z
N MET A 1 22.10 1.42 0.48
CA MET A 1 21.26 2.33 1.28
C MET A 1 19.90 2.32 0.63
N SER A 2 18.83 2.08 1.40
CA SER A 2 17.49 1.86 0.84
C SER A 2 16.93 3.09 0.13
N LEU A 3 16.17 2.87 -0.94
CA LEU A 3 15.42 3.93 -1.63
C LEU A 3 14.33 4.44 -0.69
N THR A 4 14.32 5.73 -0.38
CA THR A 4 13.23 6.30 0.40
C THR A 4 12.03 6.57 -0.50
N MET A 5 10.84 6.16 -0.08
CA MET A 5 9.60 6.30 -0.81
C MET A 5 8.52 6.94 0.06
N HIS A 6 7.76 7.87 -0.55
CA HIS A 6 6.55 8.44 0.03
C HIS A 6 5.45 8.57 -1.04
N LEU A 7 4.32 7.93 -0.82
CA LEU A 7 3.15 7.97 -1.69
C LEU A 7 2.08 8.91 -1.14
N VAL A 8 1.50 9.72 -2.02
CA VAL A 8 0.28 10.48 -1.73
C VAL A 8 -0.88 9.83 -2.48
N LEU A 9 -1.90 9.49 -1.70
CA LEU A 9 -3.12 8.87 -2.19
C LEU A 9 -4.20 9.94 -2.35
N VAL A 10 -5.04 9.76 -3.36
CA VAL A 10 -6.29 10.53 -3.52
C VAL A 10 -7.44 9.54 -3.75
N PRO A 11 -8.68 9.87 -3.39
CA PRO A 11 -9.82 9.03 -3.73
C PRO A 11 -9.95 8.87 -5.26
N THR A 12 -10.39 7.69 -5.69
CA THR A 12 -10.83 7.47 -7.07
C THR A 12 -12.14 8.22 -7.33
N VAL A 13 -12.40 8.57 -8.59
CA VAL A 13 -13.66 9.19 -9.02
C VAL A 13 -14.83 8.32 -8.59
N GLN A 14 -14.73 7.02 -8.87
CA GLN A 14 -15.77 6.06 -8.48
C GLN A 14 -16.04 6.04 -6.97
N ALA A 15 -15.01 6.11 -6.13
CA ALA A 15 -15.18 6.14 -4.68
C ALA A 15 -15.88 7.43 -4.20
N LEU A 16 -15.59 8.57 -4.84
CA LEU A 16 -16.29 9.83 -4.57
C LEU A 16 -17.70 9.89 -5.17
N GLU A 17 -18.09 8.97 -6.04
CA GLU A 17 -19.45 8.92 -6.56
C GLU A 17 -20.33 7.90 -5.82
N LYS A 18 -19.74 7.05 -4.96
CA LYS A 18 -20.52 6.08 -4.19
C LYS A 18 -21.57 6.79 -3.34
N PRO A 19 -22.83 6.31 -3.35
CA PRO A 19 -23.86 6.83 -2.46
C PRO A 19 -23.66 6.31 -1.04
N TYR A 20 -24.33 6.96 -0.08
CA TYR A 20 -24.40 6.47 1.29
C TYR A 20 -24.96 5.03 1.32
N PRO A 21 -24.32 4.07 2.03
CA PRO A 21 -24.74 2.67 1.97
C PRO A 21 -26.12 2.44 2.59
N ALA A 22 -27.01 1.80 1.83
CA ALA A 22 -28.42 1.59 2.22
C ALA A 22 -28.60 0.54 3.33
N ASP A 23 -27.61 -0.32 3.55
CA ASP A 23 -27.58 -1.44 4.48
C ASP A 23 -27.09 -1.06 5.89
N ARG A 24 -26.76 0.21 6.14
CA ARG A 24 -26.31 0.67 7.46
C ARG A 24 -27.45 0.65 8.47
N GLU A 25 -27.29 -0.19 9.49
CA GLU A 25 -28.27 -0.39 10.55
C GLU A 25 -27.96 0.44 11.80
N PRO A 26 -28.99 1.05 12.44
CA PRO A 26 -28.81 1.74 13.70
C PRO A 26 -28.40 0.76 14.82
N PRO A 27 -27.77 1.25 15.89
CA PRO A 27 -27.52 0.44 17.08
C PRO A 27 -28.81 -0.17 17.61
N LYS A 28 -28.77 -1.44 18.04
CA LYS A 28 -29.92 -2.20 18.57
C LYS A 28 -30.66 -1.51 19.73
N THR A 29 -30.04 -0.51 20.36
CA THR A 29 -30.60 0.33 21.42
C THR A 29 -31.60 1.36 20.91
N HIS A 30 -31.57 1.74 19.63
CA HIS A 30 -32.50 2.70 19.01
C HIS A 30 -33.77 1.98 18.57
N LYS A 31 -34.78 1.92 19.45
CA LYS A 31 -36.07 1.24 19.18
C LYS A 31 -37.16 2.16 18.65
N LEU A 32 -37.01 3.46 18.81
CA LEU A 32 -38.01 4.46 18.40
C LEU A 32 -37.75 4.92 16.96
N PRO A 33 -38.79 5.04 16.09
CA PRO A 33 -38.62 5.51 14.71
C PRO A 33 -37.92 6.86 14.59
N GLU A 34 -38.20 7.80 15.50
CA GLU A 34 -37.55 9.12 15.53
C GLU A 34 -36.05 9.03 15.86
N ALA A 35 -35.67 8.15 16.80
CA ALA A 35 -34.28 7.92 17.17
C ALA A 35 -33.52 7.26 16.01
N ILE A 36 -34.14 6.31 15.31
CA ILE A 36 -33.58 5.70 14.10
C ILE A 36 -33.40 6.74 12.99
N ALA A 37 -34.39 7.61 12.76
CA ALA A 37 -34.33 8.66 11.75
C ALA A 37 -33.27 9.72 12.08
N LYS A 38 -33.10 10.06 13.37
CA LYS A 38 -32.04 10.96 13.84
C LYS A 38 -30.66 10.33 13.64
N TRP A 39 -30.48 9.08 14.05
CA TRP A 39 -29.24 8.34 13.86
C TRP A 39 -28.85 8.26 12.38
N LYS A 40 -29.79 7.95 11.47
CA LYS A 40 -29.52 7.88 10.03
C LYS A 40 -29.01 9.21 9.48
N ARG A 41 -29.60 10.33 9.90
CA ARG A 41 -29.13 11.67 9.48
C ARG A 41 -27.73 11.99 9.99
N GLU A 42 -27.45 11.67 11.26
CA GLU A 42 -26.14 11.90 11.87
C GLU A 42 -25.06 11.00 11.28
N ASP A 43 -25.36 9.72 11.04
CA ASP A 43 -24.43 8.77 10.43
C ASP A 43 -24.17 9.11 8.96
N GLN A 44 -25.18 9.55 8.21
CA GLN A 44 -24.99 10.05 6.85
C GLN A 44 -24.10 11.30 6.84
N ALA A 45 -24.37 12.30 7.68
CA ALA A 45 -23.56 13.52 7.76
C ALA A 45 -22.11 13.20 8.17
N LYS A 46 -21.92 12.26 9.09
CA LYS A 46 -20.59 11.78 9.49
C LYS A 46 -19.89 11.06 8.35
N TRP A 47 -20.59 10.16 7.65
CA TRP A 47 -20.05 9.44 6.51
C TRP A 47 -19.63 10.38 5.39
N GLU A 48 -20.42 11.42 5.09
CA GLU A 48 -20.10 12.44 4.09
C GLU A 48 -18.84 13.23 4.48
N LYS A 49 -18.73 13.60 5.77
CA LYS A 49 -17.55 14.30 6.31
C LYS A 49 -16.30 13.44 6.25
N ASP A 50 -16.37 12.20 6.72
CA ASP A 50 -15.22 11.32 6.86
C ASP A 50 -14.87 10.60 5.54
N ARG A 51 -15.65 10.80 4.47
CA ARG A 51 -15.58 10.00 3.24
C ARG A 51 -14.20 10.03 2.61
N VAL A 52 -13.60 11.21 2.51
CA VAL A 52 -12.26 11.37 1.93
C VAL A 52 -11.26 10.55 2.71
N SER A 53 -11.18 10.77 4.03
CA SER A 53 -10.29 10.03 4.93
C SER A 53 -10.50 8.52 4.86
N LEU A 54 -11.75 8.03 4.80
CA LEU A 54 -12.05 6.61 4.64
C LEU A 54 -11.51 6.04 3.33
N CYS A 55 -11.72 6.74 2.20
CA CYS A 55 -11.19 6.31 0.91
C CYS A 55 -9.66 6.19 0.90
N LEU A 56 -8.96 7.11 1.57
CA LEU A 56 -7.49 7.10 1.65
C LEU A 56 -6.90 5.92 2.41
N THR A 57 -7.68 5.24 3.25
CA THR A 57 -7.24 4.02 3.95
C THR A 57 -7.35 2.74 3.13
N SER A 58 -8.01 2.81 1.96
CA SER A 58 -8.33 1.65 1.15
C SER A 58 -7.75 1.77 -0.25
N PRO A 59 -6.75 0.96 -0.63
CA PRO A 59 -6.21 0.95 -2.00
C PRO A 59 -7.24 0.62 -3.08
N ARG A 60 -8.38 0.03 -2.72
CA ARG A 60 -9.50 -0.19 -3.65
C ARG A 60 -10.20 1.11 -4.01
N GLU A 61 -10.23 2.06 -3.08
CA GLU A 61 -11.01 3.30 -3.18
C GLU A 61 -10.15 4.54 -3.40
N SER A 62 -8.86 4.45 -3.12
CA SER A 62 -7.85 5.44 -3.47
C SER A 62 -7.02 5.05 -4.69
N ARG A 63 -6.32 6.01 -5.25
CA ARG A 63 -5.26 5.84 -6.25
C ARG A 63 -3.99 6.57 -5.83
N VAL A 64 -2.84 6.17 -6.35
CA VAL A 64 -1.58 6.90 -6.19
C VAL A 64 -1.57 8.10 -7.13
N ALA A 65 -1.51 9.31 -6.56
CA ALA A 65 -1.43 10.55 -7.32
C ALA A 65 -0.01 11.10 -7.40
N PHE A 66 0.77 10.92 -6.33
CA PHE A 66 2.19 11.29 -6.30
C PHE A 66 3.03 10.21 -5.65
N ALA A 67 4.28 10.12 -6.11
CA ALA A 67 5.31 9.32 -5.47
C ALA A 67 6.60 10.14 -5.38
N GLY A 68 7.04 10.42 -4.15
CA GLY A 68 8.37 10.93 -3.85
C GLY A 68 9.35 9.76 -3.71
N LEU A 69 10.50 9.86 -4.35
CA LEU A 69 11.57 8.87 -4.36
C LEU A 69 12.92 9.55 -4.11
N ALA A 70 13.67 9.12 -3.10
CA ALA A 70 15.00 9.66 -2.79
C ALA A 70 16.02 8.54 -2.64
N ASP A 71 17.09 8.62 -3.43
CA ASP A 71 18.20 7.66 -3.38
C ASP A 71 19.21 8.01 -2.28
N GLY A 72 20.10 7.07 -1.96
CA GLY A 72 21.17 7.28 -0.98
C GLY A 72 22.26 8.27 -1.41
N ARG A 73 22.17 8.86 -2.60
CA ARG A 73 23.13 9.83 -3.16
C ARG A 73 22.59 11.26 -3.13
N GLY A 74 21.40 11.47 -2.57
CA GLY A 74 20.73 12.76 -2.50
C GLY A 74 19.94 13.11 -3.77
N GLY A 75 19.81 12.18 -4.71
CA GLY A 75 18.95 12.32 -5.88
C GLY A 75 17.48 12.16 -5.49
N ARG A 76 16.69 13.21 -5.72
CA ARG A 76 15.24 13.22 -5.48
C ARG A 76 14.46 13.23 -6.79
N THR A 77 13.38 12.48 -6.84
CA THR A 77 12.41 12.50 -7.94
C THR A 77 11.00 12.51 -7.37
N ILE A 78 10.13 13.36 -7.90
CA ILE A 78 8.71 13.37 -7.58
C ILE A 78 7.96 13.05 -8.87
N LEU A 79 7.21 11.95 -8.84
CA LEU A 79 6.37 11.49 -9.93
C LEU A 79 4.93 11.91 -9.65
N ARG A 80 4.18 12.24 -10.71
CA ARG A 80 2.80 12.72 -10.63
C ARG A 80 1.91 12.01 -11.63
N ALA A 81 0.69 11.67 -11.21
CA ALA A 81 -0.39 11.13 -12.02
C ALA A 81 -1.64 12.03 -11.89
N PRO A 82 -1.78 13.08 -12.72
CA PRO A 82 -2.91 14.01 -12.65
C PRO A 82 -4.28 13.35 -12.86
N THR A 83 -4.35 12.31 -13.68
CA THR A 83 -5.58 11.56 -13.95
C THR A 83 -5.46 10.10 -13.50
N GLU A 84 -6.57 9.39 -13.41
CA GLU A 84 -6.56 7.94 -13.12
C GLU A 84 -5.83 7.14 -14.21
N GLY A 85 -5.86 7.61 -15.46
CA GLY A 85 -5.17 7.00 -16.59
C GLY A 85 -3.64 7.13 -16.52
N ASP A 86 -3.12 8.08 -15.75
CA ASP A 86 -1.68 8.30 -15.58
C ASP A 86 -1.08 7.42 -14.47
N GLU A 87 -1.92 6.88 -13.56
CA GLU A 87 -1.45 6.07 -12.43
C GLU A 87 -0.61 4.86 -12.87
N PRO A 88 -0.96 4.08 -13.91
CA PRO A 88 -0.12 2.96 -14.35
C PRO A 88 1.29 3.37 -14.74
N ALA A 89 1.47 4.51 -15.39
CA ALA A 89 2.79 5.01 -15.78
C ALA A 89 3.62 5.40 -14.56
N LEU A 90 2.99 6.09 -13.59
CA LEU A 90 3.61 6.41 -12.31
C LEU A 90 4.05 5.14 -11.56
N LEU A 91 3.17 4.15 -11.43
CA LEU A 91 3.47 2.90 -10.71
C LEU A 91 4.61 2.12 -11.36
N ARG A 92 4.66 2.04 -12.70
CA ARG A 92 5.79 1.43 -13.41
C ARG A 92 7.10 2.13 -13.10
N ALA A 93 7.13 3.46 -13.17
CA ALA A 93 8.32 4.25 -12.86
C ALA A 93 8.77 4.07 -11.39
N VAL A 94 7.84 3.95 -10.44
CA VAL A 94 8.15 3.61 -9.04
C VAL A 94 8.81 2.24 -8.95
N TRP A 95 8.22 1.21 -9.56
CA TRP A 95 8.80 -0.14 -9.55
C TRP A 95 10.19 -0.18 -10.21
N GLU A 96 10.36 0.45 -11.36
CA GLU A 96 11.65 0.57 -12.04
C GLU A 96 12.71 1.21 -11.14
N ARG A 97 12.34 2.27 -10.41
CA ARG A 97 13.26 2.93 -9.48
C ARG A 97 13.61 2.05 -8.29
N ILE A 98 12.63 1.33 -7.74
CA ILE A 98 12.84 0.35 -6.66
C ILE A 98 13.82 -0.75 -7.12
N ALA A 99 13.62 -1.29 -8.32
CA ALA A 99 14.51 -2.31 -8.86
C ALA A 99 15.93 -1.78 -9.12
N ALA A 100 16.05 -0.55 -9.62
CA ALA A 100 17.36 0.09 -9.85
C ALA A 100 18.16 0.28 -8.55
N GLU A 101 17.48 0.44 -7.41
CA GLU A 101 18.11 0.54 -6.08
C GLU A 101 18.15 -0.80 -5.33
N GLY A 102 17.94 -1.93 -6.02
CA GLY A 102 18.09 -3.28 -5.47
C GLY A 102 16.89 -3.81 -4.68
N GLY A 103 15.77 -3.08 -4.65
CA GLY A 103 14.52 -3.50 -4.01
C GLY A 103 14.40 -3.16 -2.53
N ASP A 104 15.42 -2.57 -1.93
CA ASP A 104 15.38 -2.11 -0.54
C ASP A 104 14.71 -0.75 -0.44
N ILE A 105 13.69 -0.62 0.40
CA ILE A 105 12.92 0.62 0.55
C ILE A 105 12.89 1.13 2.00
N ALA A 106 12.81 2.44 2.18
CA ALA A 106 12.54 3.11 3.44
C ALA A 106 11.29 3.99 3.31
N THR A 107 10.41 3.95 4.31
CA THR A 107 9.11 4.63 4.25
C THR A 107 8.69 5.13 5.64
N TRP A 108 7.62 5.94 5.66
CA TRP A 108 6.86 6.22 6.88
C TRP A 108 5.50 5.55 6.81
N ASN A 109 5.14 4.76 7.82
CA ASN A 109 3.89 3.99 7.82
C ASN A 109 3.83 3.02 6.63
N GLY A 110 4.92 2.30 6.45
CA GLY A 110 5.26 1.54 5.26
C GLY A 110 4.31 0.43 4.92
N ALA A 111 3.70 -0.22 5.91
CA ALA A 111 2.69 -1.26 5.64
C ALA A 111 1.56 -0.74 4.75
N ALA A 112 1.04 0.46 5.04
CA ALA A 112 -0.02 1.07 4.23
C ALA A 112 0.48 1.50 2.85
N GLN A 113 1.68 2.08 2.77
CA GLN A 113 2.26 2.51 1.50
C GLN A 113 2.58 1.34 0.57
N CYS A 114 3.20 0.28 1.10
CA CYS A 114 3.50 -0.94 0.36
C CYS A 114 2.22 -1.63 -0.11
N LEU A 115 1.20 -1.69 0.77
CA LEU A 115 -0.10 -2.25 0.39
C LEU A 115 -0.75 -1.44 -0.74
N ALA A 116 -0.69 -0.10 -0.69
CA ALA A 116 -1.19 0.74 -1.77
C ALA A 116 -0.43 0.48 -3.08
N LEU A 117 0.91 0.49 -3.07
CA LEU A 117 1.72 0.21 -4.25
C LEU A 117 1.36 -1.14 -4.88
N VAL A 118 1.35 -2.22 -4.08
CA VAL A 118 1.08 -3.58 -4.57
C VAL A 118 -0.36 -3.72 -5.07
N ALA A 119 -1.35 -3.31 -4.28
CA ALA A 119 -2.75 -3.47 -4.64
C ALA A 119 -3.13 -2.63 -5.87
N ARG A 120 -2.67 -1.38 -5.96
CA ARG A 120 -2.91 -0.53 -7.13
C ARG A 120 -2.22 -1.07 -8.38
N SER A 121 -1.00 -1.59 -8.23
CA SER A 121 -0.30 -2.25 -9.35
C SER A 121 -1.07 -3.46 -9.86
N ALA A 122 -1.55 -4.32 -8.95
CA ALA A 122 -2.35 -5.49 -9.29
C ALA A 122 -3.68 -5.12 -9.98
N LEU A 123 -4.37 -4.07 -9.50
CA LEU A 123 -5.60 -3.57 -10.12
C LEU A 123 -5.39 -3.07 -11.56
N HIS A 124 -4.17 -2.63 -11.90
CA HIS A 124 -3.77 -2.21 -13.24
C HIS A 124 -3.08 -3.32 -14.06
N GLY A 125 -3.01 -4.55 -13.53
CA GLY A 125 -2.33 -5.67 -14.20
C GLY A 125 -0.82 -5.48 -14.33
N LEU A 126 -0.20 -4.71 -13.43
CA LEU A 126 1.25 -4.48 -13.41
C LEU A 126 1.95 -5.48 -12.52
N GLU A 127 3.05 -6.05 -13.03
CA GLU A 127 3.93 -6.91 -12.26
C GLU A 127 5.06 -6.09 -11.61
N PRO A 128 5.44 -6.39 -10.35
CA PRO A 128 6.64 -5.83 -9.75
C PRO A 128 7.90 -6.16 -10.57
N THR A 129 8.78 -5.18 -10.74
CA THR A 129 10.11 -5.36 -11.38
C THR A 129 11.14 -6.01 -10.45
N VAL A 130 10.81 -6.19 -9.18
CA VAL A 130 11.62 -6.89 -8.17
C VAL A 130 11.05 -8.28 -7.88
N GLY A 131 11.89 -9.18 -7.36
CA GLY A 131 11.47 -10.55 -7.04
C GLY A 131 10.33 -10.60 -6.01
N ALA A 132 9.42 -11.55 -6.18
CA ALA A 132 8.28 -11.75 -5.27
C ALA A 132 8.69 -11.97 -3.80
N SER A 133 9.85 -12.57 -3.56
CA SER A 133 10.42 -12.72 -2.21
C SER A 133 10.70 -11.36 -1.57
N THR A 134 11.24 -10.40 -2.32
CA THR A 134 11.53 -9.04 -1.84
C THR A 134 10.26 -8.34 -1.41
N VAL A 135 9.23 -8.36 -2.27
CA VAL A 135 7.92 -7.74 -1.98
C VAL A 135 7.24 -8.39 -0.78
N ARG A 136 7.24 -9.73 -0.70
CA ARG A 136 6.69 -10.46 0.45
C ARG A 136 7.42 -10.08 1.75
N ASP A 137 8.73 -9.94 1.69
CA ASP A 137 9.54 -9.65 2.86
C ASP A 137 9.34 -8.22 3.37
N TRP A 138 8.86 -7.27 2.55
CA TRP A 138 8.50 -5.91 3.01
C TRP A 138 7.40 -5.90 4.09
N PHE A 139 6.50 -6.88 4.06
CA PHE A 139 5.39 -6.97 5.02
C PHE A 139 5.75 -7.70 6.31
N ARG A 140 6.99 -8.19 6.45
CA ARG A 140 7.46 -8.83 7.67
C ARG A 140 7.93 -7.78 8.69
N LEU A 141 7.56 -7.98 9.94
CA LEU A 141 8.11 -7.19 11.05
C LEU A 141 9.63 -7.35 11.10
N GLY A 142 10.36 -6.24 11.17
CA GLY A 142 11.82 -6.26 11.19
C GLY A 142 12.45 -6.72 9.87
N SER A 143 11.74 -6.56 8.75
CA SER A 143 12.25 -6.84 7.40
C SER A 143 13.65 -6.27 7.17
N ALA A 144 14.51 -7.04 6.50
CA ALA A 144 15.82 -6.55 6.05
C ALA A 144 15.69 -5.53 4.92
N THR A 145 14.73 -5.77 4.01
CA THR A 145 14.54 -5.05 2.74
C THR A 145 13.52 -3.91 2.83
N HIS A 146 12.88 -3.72 3.99
CA HIS A 146 11.97 -2.61 4.23
C HIS A 146 12.23 -1.96 5.59
N ALA A 147 12.59 -0.69 5.53
CA ALA A 147 12.76 0.21 6.66
C ALA A 147 11.49 1.04 6.89
N ASP A 148 10.53 0.51 7.67
CA ASP A 148 9.40 1.31 8.15
C ASP A 148 9.84 2.16 9.35
N VAL A 149 10.21 3.41 9.07
CA VAL A 149 10.76 4.35 10.07
C VAL A 149 9.79 4.56 11.23
N ARG A 150 8.48 4.51 10.97
CA ARG A 150 7.47 4.67 12.02
C ARG A 150 7.51 3.50 13.01
N GLN A 151 7.62 2.26 12.52
CA GLN A 151 7.72 1.08 13.37
C GLN A 151 9.00 1.07 14.21
N TRP A 152 10.07 1.70 13.72
CA TRP A 152 11.32 1.79 14.46
C TRP A 152 11.23 2.73 15.66
N LEU A 153 10.46 3.82 15.51
CA LEU A 153 10.32 4.88 16.50
C LEU A 153 9.16 4.65 17.48
N THR A 154 8.11 3.96 17.04
CA THR A 154 6.86 3.83 17.81
C THR A 154 6.58 2.38 18.18
N ASP A 155 5.87 2.18 19.29
CA ASP A 155 5.15 0.94 19.61
C ASP A 155 3.74 1.13 19.06
N GLU A 156 3.18 0.12 18.36
CA GLU A 156 1.84 0.17 17.73
C GLU A 156 0.74 0.67 18.68
N ARG A 157 0.98 0.56 20.00
CA ARG A 157 0.07 0.97 21.07
C ARG A 157 -0.06 2.49 21.27
N ARG A 158 0.82 3.32 20.70
CA ARG A 158 0.77 4.79 20.86
C ARG A 158 0.07 5.46 19.67
N SER A 159 -1.22 5.75 19.85
CA SER A 159 -1.96 6.62 18.93
C SER A 159 -1.51 8.08 19.06
N GLY A 160 -1.40 8.80 17.94
CA GLY A 160 -1.11 10.25 17.93
C GLY A 160 0.29 10.65 17.45
N GLU A 161 1.17 9.69 17.21
CA GLU A 161 2.52 9.94 16.68
C GLU A 161 2.49 10.11 15.14
N SER A 162 2.80 11.32 14.65
CA SER A 162 2.83 11.65 13.22
C SER A 162 4.25 11.88 12.69
N LEU A 163 4.41 11.89 11.36
CA LEU A 163 5.68 12.23 10.71
C LEU A 163 6.18 13.60 11.16
N THR A 164 5.28 14.58 11.23
CA THR A 164 5.57 15.95 11.70
C THR A 164 6.13 15.96 13.12
N ASN A 165 5.51 15.23 14.06
CA ASN A 165 6.00 15.20 15.45
C ASN A 165 7.42 14.66 15.57
N TRP A 166 7.74 13.63 14.77
CA TRP A 166 9.08 13.06 14.76
C TRP A 166 10.07 13.92 13.99
N ALA A 167 9.67 14.55 12.89
CA ALA A 167 10.50 15.52 12.20
C ALA A 167 10.87 16.70 13.11
N ASP A 168 9.91 17.24 13.87
CA ASP A 168 10.14 18.24 14.92
C ASP A 168 11.16 17.75 15.95
N ALA A 169 10.97 16.54 16.49
CA ALA A 169 11.86 15.95 17.48
C ALA A 169 13.30 15.74 16.96
N PHE A 170 13.45 15.48 15.66
CA PHE A 170 14.73 15.33 14.98
C PHE A 170 15.29 16.66 14.43
N ASN A 171 14.58 17.78 14.61
CA ASN A 171 14.89 19.09 14.05
C ASN A 171 15.10 19.02 12.53
N LEU A 172 14.15 18.39 11.84
CA LEU A 172 14.11 18.21 10.40
C LEU A 172 13.01 19.06 9.76
N PRO A 173 13.24 19.60 8.55
CA PRO A 173 12.16 20.22 7.80
C PRO A 173 11.08 19.19 7.47
N HIS A 174 9.82 19.60 7.54
CA HIS A 174 8.66 18.80 7.15
C HIS A 174 7.57 19.74 6.62
N ARG A 175 6.54 19.16 5.98
CA ARG A 175 5.41 19.96 5.51
C ARG A 175 4.62 20.59 6.68
N PRO A 176 3.93 21.72 6.47
CA PRO A 176 3.06 22.31 7.48
C PRO A 176 2.02 21.32 8.03
N ALA A 177 1.74 21.37 9.34
CA ALA A 177 0.84 20.41 9.99
C ALA A 177 -0.63 20.53 9.53
N ASP A 178 -1.04 21.72 9.07
CA ASP A 178 -2.35 21.99 8.47
C ASP A 178 -2.49 21.47 7.04
N LEU A 179 -1.38 21.07 6.40
CA LEU A 179 -1.37 20.38 5.11
C LEU A 179 -1.46 18.86 5.31
N ASP A 180 -2.58 18.43 5.90
CA ASP A 180 -2.89 17.03 6.12
C ASP A 180 -3.39 16.31 4.86
N ALA A 181 -3.78 15.04 5.01
CA ALA A 181 -4.22 14.23 3.87
C ALA A 181 -5.49 14.78 3.18
N GLU A 182 -6.43 15.36 3.93
CA GLU A 182 -7.65 15.95 3.37
C GLU A 182 -7.34 17.26 2.63
N ALA A 183 -6.45 18.08 3.21
CA ALA A 183 -5.95 19.29 2.55
C ALA A 183 -5.24 18.94 1.23
N LEU A 184 -4.38 17.92 1.20
CA LEU A 184 -3.71 17.47 -0.01
C LEU A 184 -4.70 17.02 -1.09
N VAL A 185 -5.78 16.32 -0.73
CA VAL A 185 -6.85 15.95 -1.68
C VAL A 185 -7.54 17.19 -2.24
N LYS A 186 -7.80 18.21 -1.41
CA LYS A 186 -8.38 19.47 -1.89
C LYS A 186 -7.44 20.18 -2.86
N HIS A 187 -6.16 20.31 -2.52
CA HIS A 187 -5.16 20.87 -3.43
C HIS A 187 -5.07 20.10 -4.75
N PHE A 188 -5.25 18.78 -4.70
CA PHE A 188 -5.29 17.93 -5.88
C PHE A 188 -6.47 18.27 -6.79
N GLN A 189 -7.66 18.37 -6.21
CA GLN A 189 -8.89 18.71 -6.92
C GLN A 189 -8.85 20.14 -7.50
N ASP A 190 -8.17 21.06 -6.81
CA ASP A 190 -7.94 22.43 -7.26
C ASP A 190 -6.84 22.55 -8.35
N GLY A 191 -6.16 21.45 -8.71
CA GLY A 191 -5.05 21.45 -9.67
C GLY A 191 -3.77 22.12 -9.14
N ARG A 192 -3.66 22.36 -7.83
CA ARG A 192 -2.52 22.98 -7.16
C ARG A 192 -1.44 21.94 -6.84
N TYR A 193 -0.88 21.35 -7.90
CA TYR A 193 0.07 20.23 -7.81
C TYR A 193 1.42 20.63 -7.24
N ASP A 194 1.86 21.86 -7.48
CA ASP A 194 3.07 22.46 -6.91
C ASP A 194 3.10 22.36 -5.38
N VAL A 195 1.99 22.70 -4.72
CA VAL A 195 1.87 22.59 -3.26
C VAL A 195 2.04 21.15 -2.78
N ILE A 196 1.53 20.18 -3.54
CA ILE A 196 1.62 18.76 -3.20
C ILE A 196 3.05 18.26 -3.43
N GLU A 197 3.70 18.69 -4.52
CA GLU A 197 5.10 18.35 -4.82
C GLU A 197 6.03 18.86 -3.73
N ASP A 198 5.85 20.11 -3.28
CA ASP A 198 6.61 20.67 -2.15
C ASP A 198 6.38 19.89 -0.86
N ALA A 199 5.13 19.53 -0.57
CA ALA A 199 4.79 18.74 0.62
C ALA A 199 5.40 17.33 0.58
N VAL A 200 5.33 16.66 -0.57
CA VAL A 200 5.95 15.34 -0.80
C VAL A 200 7.46 15.44 -0.65
N GLY A 201 8.08 16.49 -1.20
CA GLY A 201 9.51 16.74 -1.06
C GLY A 201 9.93 16.88 0.39
N ALA A 202 9.24 17.72 1.17
CA ALA A 202 9.54 17.94 2.58
C ALA A 202 9.40 16.67 3.42
N ASP A 203 8.31 15.91 3.22
CA ASP A 203 8.11 14.64 3.92
C ASP A 203 9.16 13.60 3.53
N LEU A 204 9.47 13.49 2.25
CA LEU A 204 10.48 12.57 1.76
C LEU A 204 11.86 12.87 2.35
N ASP A 205 12.24 14.15 2.42
CA ASP A 205 13.51 14.58 3.02
C ASP A 205 13.54 14.22 4.52
N ALA A 206 12.43 14.43 5.25
CA ALA A 206 12.31 14.06 6.66
C ALA A 206 12.45 12.55 6.88
N ILE A 207 11.73 11.74 6.09
CA ILE A 207 11.78 10.28 6.16
C ILE A 207 13.19 9.79 5.84
N HIS A 208 13.79 10.32 4.78
CA HIS A 208 15.13 9.95 4.35
C HIS A 208 16.13 10.23 5.47
N ALA A 209 16.15 11.46 6.00
CA ALA A 209 17.05 11.87 7.07
C ALA A 209 16.87 11.04 8.36
N MET A 210 15.63 10.74 8.75
CA MET A 210 15.37 9.86 9.89
C MET A 210 15.86 8.43 9.64
N ALA A 211 15.59 7.86 8.46
CA ALA A 211 16.07 6.54 8.09
C ALA A 211 17.60 6.47 8.18
N GLN A 212 18.33 7.47 7.65
CA GLN A 212 19.80 7.48 7.73
C GLN A 212 20.30 7.48 9.18
N ARG A 213 19.70 8.31 10.05
CA ARG A 213 20.09 8.43 11.45
C ARG A 213 19.80 7.15 12.23
N LEU A 214 18.68 6.50 11.92
CA LEU A 214 18.23 5.29 12.63
C LEU A 214 18.93 4.01 12.17
N GLU A 215 19.41 3.95 10.92
CA GLU A 215 20.09 2.78 10.38
C GLU A 215 21.32 2.38 11.24
N VAL A 216 22.03 3.36 11.79
CA VAL A 216 23.19 3.12 12.68
C VAL A 216 22.77 2.37 13.95
N PHE A 217 21.57 2.62 14.47
CA PHE A 217 21.03 1.94 15.64
C PHE A 217 20.43 0.57 15.29
N ARG A 218 19.93 0.41 14.06
CA ARG A 218 19.41 -0.87 13.54
C ARG A 218 20.47 -1.97 13.52
N ALA A 219 21.72 -1.59 13.25
CA ALA A 219 22.88 -2.49 13.31
C ALA A 219 23.27 -2.91 14.74
N SER A 220 22.69 -2.28 15.77
CA SER A 220 22.96 -2.65 17.16
C SER A 220 22.24 -3.95 17.55
N THR A 221 22.93 -4.78 18.33
CA THR A 221 22.39 -6.06 18.84
C THR A 221 21.16 -5.87 19.74
N VAL A 222 21.03 -4.73 20.40
CA VAL A 222 19.87 -4.38 21.24
C VAL A 222 18.61 -4.23 20.40
N TRP A 223 18.71 -3.55 19.26
CA TRP A 223 17.58 -3.31 18.37
C TRP A 223 17.13 -4.61 17.68
N GLN A 224 18.09 -5.42 17.24
CA GLN A 224 17.82 -6.76 16.69
C GLN A 224 17.11 -7.67 17.71
N SER A 225 17.53 -7.62 18.98
CA SER A 225 16.93 -8.43 20.05
C SER A 225 15.48 -8.02 20.36
N ARG A 226 15.18 -6.72 20.35
CA ARG A 226 13.80 -6.22 20.52
C ARG A 226 12.89 -6.75 19.42
N ASN A 227 13.29 -6.62 18.15
CA ASN A 227 12.46 -7.03 17.03
C ASN A 227 12.26 -8.55 16.97
N ALA A 228 13.28 -9.33 17.32
CA ALA A 228 13.15 -10.77 17.46
C ALA A 228 12.11 -11.14 18.53
N ALA A 229 12.15 -10.47 19.68
CA ALA A 229 11.17 -10.69 20.76
C ALA A 229 9.75 -10.25 20.36
N GLU A 230 9.60 -9.20 19.57
CA GLU A 230 8.30 -8.72 19.09
C GLU A 230 7.71 -9.66 18.03
N ALA A 231 8.55 -10.14 17.09
CA ALA A 231 8.16 -11.15 16.12
C ALA A 231 7.73 -12.47 16.80
N GLU A 232 8.42 -12.88 17.88
CA GLU A 232 8.03 -14.06 18.67
C GLU A 232 6.67 -13.88 19.35
N ARG A 233 6.42 -12.70 19.93
CA ARG A 233 5.13 -12.39 20.56
C ARG A 233 4.00 -12.42 19.53
N THR A 234 4.19 -11.82 18.36
CA THR A 234 3.18 -11.85 17.28
C THR A 234 2.93 -13.28 16.81
N ARG A 235 3.97 -14.10 16.66
CA ARG A 235 3.83 -15.52 16.30
C ARG A 235 3.04 -16.29 17.36
N THR A 236 3.35 -16.06 18.62
CA THR A 236 2.66 -16.68 19.77
C THR A 236 1.18 -16.26 19.80
N ALA A 237 0.89 -14.97 19.67
CA ALA A 237 -0.48 -14.46 19.63
C ALA A 237 -1.28 -14.99 18.43
N LEU A 238 -0.66 -15.15 17.26
CA LEU A 238 -1.27 -15.79 16.09
C LEU A 238 -1.53 -17.28 16.33
N ALA A 239 -0.62 -18.00 16.98
CA ALA A 239 -0.82 -19.40 17.34
C ALA A 239 -1.94 -19.59 18.38
N GLU A 240 -2.03 -18.70 19.36
CA GLU A 240 -3.08 -18.71 20.39
C GLU A 240 -4.45 -18.33 19.81
N SER A 241 -4.48 -17.38 18.87
CA SER A 241 -5.73 -16.97 18.19
C SER A 241 -6.20 -17.95 17.10
N ALA A 242 -5.32 -18.82 16.59
CA ALA A 242 -5.69 -19.85 15.63
C ALA A 242 -6.57 -20.96 16.23
N GLY A 243 -6.68 -21.05 17.57
CA GLY A 243 -7.43 -22.09 18.26
C GLY A 243 -6.87 -23.49 18.00
N PRO A 244 -7.30 -24.51 18.76
CA PRO A 244 -6.98 -25.88 18.40
C PRO A 244 -7.66 -26.19 17.06
N VAL A 245 -6.86 -26.51 16.05
CA VAL A 245 -7.37 -27.23 14.88
C VAL A 245 -7.87 -28.57 15.40
N GLU A 246 -9.16 -28.66 15.71
CA GLU A 246 -9.81 -29.95 15.83
C GLU A 246 -9.55 -30.68 14.51
N SER A 247 -8.71 -31.70 14.57
CA SER A 247 -8.47 -32.58 13.43
C SER A 247 -9.79 -33.27 13.12
N ALA A 248 -10.54 -32.72 12.18
CA ALA A 248 -11.59 -33.46 11.50
C ALA A 248 -10.91 -34.64 10.80
N ASP A 249 -11.16 -35.83 11.35
CA ASP A 249 -11.00 -37.15 10.76
C ASP A 249 -9.90 -37.31 9.71
N ALA A 250 -8.73 -37.72 10.17
CA ALA A 250 -7.78 -38.42 9.30
C ALA A 250 -8.44 -39.74 8.81
N PRO A 251 -8.63 -39.96 7.50
CA PRO A 251 -9.08 -41.25 7.01
C PRO A 251 -7.98 -42.29 7.31
N ARG A 252 -8.38 -43.35 8.02
CA ARG A 252 -7.55 -44.51 8.33
C ARG A 252 -6.90 -45.04 7.06
N VAL A 253 -5.57 -45.03 7.08
CA VAL A 253 -4.70 -45.65 6.08
C VAL A 253 -4.96 -47.16 6.05
N HIS A 254 -5.52 -47.67 4.96
CA HIS A 254 -5.35 -49.08 4.60
C HIS A 254 -4.00 -49.23 3.90
N ALA A 255 -3.14 -50.02 4.53
CA ALA A 255 -1.84 -50.40 4.00
C ALA A 255 -1.97 -51.15 2.67
N ALA A 256 -1.26 -50.68 1.65
CA ALA A 256 -0.86 -51.48 0.50
C ALA A 256 0.60 -51.18 0.13
N SER A 257 1.40 -52.23 0.32
CA SER A 257 2.75 -52.54 -0.15
C SER A 257 3.51 -51.57 -1.08
N ALA A 258 4.81 -51.45 -0.77
CA ALA A 258 5.84 -50.62 -1.38
C ALA A 258 6.19 -50.90 -2.86
N ALA A 259 6.55 -49.85 -3.59
CA ALA A 259 7.56 -49.85 -4.65
C ALA A 259 8.28 -48.46 -4.72
N PRO A 260 9.61 -48.39 -4.92
CA PRO A 260 10.41 -47.14 -4.87
C PRO A 260 10.48 -46.40 -6.25
N PRO A 261 11.08 -45.18 -6.31
CA PRO A 261 10.55 -44.06 -7.10
C PRO A 261 11.14 -43.92 -8.51
N ALA A 262 10.36 -43.35 -9.42
CA ALA A 262 10.82 -42.86 -10.72
C ALA A 262 10.73 -41.33 -10.78
N SER A 263 11.91 -40.71 -10.84
CA SER A 263 12.35 -39.50 -11.54
C SER A 263 11.34 -38.40 -11.93
N ALA A 264 11.68 -37.19 -11.47
CA ALA A 264 11.47 -35.86 -12.05
C ALA A 264 10.64 -35.73 -13.35
N THR A 265 9.57 -34.93 -13.32
CA THR A 265 9.11 -34.16 -14.48
C THR A 265 8.49 -32.83 -14.04
N THR A 266 9.03 -31.78 -14.64
CA THR A 266 8.68 -30.36 -14.57
C THR A 266 7.21 -30.10 -14.90
N ILE A 267 6.47 -29.41 -14.02
CA ILE A 267 5.15 -28.85 -14.36
C ILE A 267 5.36 -27.41 -14.83
N GLY A 268 5.75 -27.30 -16.10
CA GLY A 268 5.59 -26.12 -16.93
C GLY A 268 4.59 -26.47 -18.02
N GLU A 269 3.32 -26.66 -17.66
CA GLU A 269 2.25 -26.92 -18.64
C GLU A 269 0.86 -26.69 -18.04
N LEU A 270 0.53 -25.43 -17.77
CA LEU A 270 -0.85 -24.97 -17.61
C LEU A 270 -0.88 -23.46 -17.86
N LEU A 271 -1.26 -23.10 -19.10
CA LEU A 271 -1.60 -21.79 -19.68
C LEU A 271 -0.88 -21.54 -21.00
N ARG A 272 -1.14 -22.40 -22.00
CA ARG A 272 -1.07 -22.00 -23.41
C ARG A 272 -2.48 -21.67 -23.87
N VAL A 273 -2.83 -20.38 -23.87
CA VAL A 273 -3.96 -19.86 -24.64
C VAL A 273 -3.37 -19.21 -25.88
N THR A 274 -3.45 -19.89 -27.01
CA THR A 274 -3.19 -19.34 -28.34
C THR A 274 -4.34 -18.42 -28.77
N PRO A 275 -4.09 -17.21 -29.28
CA PRO A 275 -5.12 -16.43 -29.95
C PRO A 275 -5.38 -16.99 -31.36
N ALA A 276 -6.65 -17.09 -31.74
CA ALA A 276 -7.06 -17.42 -33.11
C ALA A 276 -6.92 -16.19 -34.04
N PRO A 277 -6.58 -16.38 -35.32
CA PRO A 277 -6.42 -15.29 -36.28
C PRO A 277 -7.78 -14.87 -36.87
N LEU A 278 -7.98 -13.57 -37.06
CA LEU A 278 -9.00 -13.06 -37.99
C LEU A 278 -8.27 -12.39 -39.16
N THR A 279 -8.29 -13.08 -40.30
CA THR A 279 -7.85 -12.57 -41.61
C THR A 279 -9.00 -12.58 -42.60
N GLY A 280 -9.14 -11.47 -43.32
CA GLY A 280 -9.77 -11.34 -44.65
C GLY A 280 -11.24 -10.94 -44.63
N ALA A 281 -11.76 -10.05 -45.47
CA ALA A 281 -11.25 -9.33 -46.64
C ALA A 281 -12.28 -8.18 -46.94
N SER A 282 -11.86 -6.95 -47.23
CA SER A 282 -11.58 -6.33 -48.55
C SER A 282 -12.73 -5.48 -49.11
N ASP A 283 -12.30 -4.45 -49.86
CA ASP A 283 -13.02 -3.58 -50.81
C ASP A 283 -13.85 -2.43 -50.20
N GLY A 284 -13.70 -1.16 -50.59
CA GLY A 284 -12.92 -0.56 -51.67
C GLY A 284 -12.98 0.99 -51.63
N ALA A 285 -12.21 1.58 -52.53
CA ALA A 285 -11.90 2.99 -52.78
C ALA A 285 -13.07 4.01 -52.72
N GLU A 286 -12.79 5.26 -52.34
CA GLU A 286 -12.59 6.38 -53.29
C GLU A 286 -12.28 7.71 -52.59
N ALA A 287 -11.50 8.54 -53.27
CA ALA A 287 -11.07 9.86 -52.87
C ALA A 287 -11.90 10.94 -53.55
N VAL A 288 -12.38 11.93 -52.79
CA VAL A 288 -12.76 13.32 -53.19
C VAL A 288 -12.74 14.11 -51.88
N GLY A 289 -12.09 15.25 -51.64
CA GLY A 289 -11.80 16.43 -52.46
C GLY A 289 -12.36 17.64 -51.70
N VAL A 290 -11.55 18.72 -51.65
CA VAL A 290 -11.72 20.02 -50.94
C VAL A 290 -11.16 20.07 -49.52
#